data_AF-A0A2G6PKD2-F1
#
_entry.id   AF-A0A2G6PKD2-F1
#
_cell.length_a   1.000
_cell.length_b   1.000
_cell.length_c   1.000
_cell.angle_alpha   90.00
_cell.angle_beta   90.00
_cell.angle_gamma   90.00
#
_symmetry.space_group_name_H-M   'P 1'
#
loop_
_entity.id
_entity.type
_entity.pdbx_description
1 polymer ?
#
loop_
_entity_poly.entity_id
_entity_poly.type
_entity_poly.pdbx_seq_one_letter_code
_entity_poly.pdbx_strand_id
1 'polypeptide(L)'
;MKDILKKYNKKKHIQNIGIIVTSLALAIGVNYFIFNNDEISKNLKTNVNEAIVEEKKADLYIENSTNTYSVKAGQDMNNVENISFSLTYNSENIKIDEMNGGNDNIDLMNLSNYPGVNTIVINIEKPINIKKGKEIINFKIKKLNEVNENINIISANFTDSEGETFLLSTSGIDL
;
A
#
# COMPACT_ATOMS: atom_id res chain seq x y z
N MET A 1 2.48 53.84 -44.81
CA MET A 1 2.48 53.19 -43.48
C MET A 1 1.15 52.56 -43.03
N LYS A 2 -0.02 52.87 -43.63
CA LYS A 2 -1.31 52.22 -43.27
C LYS A 2 -1.37 50.70 -43.58
N ASP A 3 -0.66 50.23 -44.59
CA ASP A 3 -0.70 48.82 -45.01
C ASP A 3 0.02 47.85 -44.06
N ILE A 4 1.06 48.31 -43.36
CA ILE A 4 1.83 47.45 -42.45
C ILE A 4 1.01 47.13 -41.19
N LEU A 5 0.30 48.13 -40.65
CA LEU A 5 -0.59 47.96 -39.48
C LEU A 5 -1.80 47.06 -39.79
N LYS A 6 -2.40 47.19 -40.99
CA LYS A 6 -3.49 46.29 -41.43
C LYS A 6 -3.01 44.84 -41.57
N LYS A 7 -1.80 44.63 -42.10
CA LYS A 7 -1.23 43.28 -42.28
C LYS A 7 -0.86 42.63 -40.94
N TYR A 8 -0.43 43.42 -39.95
CA TYR A 8 -0.09 42.93 -38.61
C TYR A 8 -1.32 42.52 -37.79
N ASN A 9 -2.37 43.34 -37.77
CA ASN A 9 -3.63 42.98 -37.10
C ASN A 9 -4.28 41.73 -37.71
N LYS A 10 -4.25 41.60 -39.04
CA LYS A 10 -4.80 40.43 -39.73
C LYS A 10 -4.05 39.13 -39.38
N LYS A 11 -2.73 39.20 -39.17
CA LYS A 11 -1.89 38.05 -38.78
C LYS A 11 -2.13 37.61 -37.33
N LYS A 12 -2.32 38.56 -36.40
CA LYS A 12 -2.63 38.28 -34.99
C LYS A 12 -4.03 37.65 -34.81
N HIS A 13 -5.03 38.11 -35.59
CA HIS A 13 -6.36 37.50 -35.58
C HIS A 13 -6.37 36.06 -36.12
N ILE A 14 -5.62 35.77 -37.18
CA ILE A 14 -5.52 34.41 -37.74
C ILE A 14 -4.85 33.45 -36.75
N GLN A 15 -3.78 33.89 -36.06
CA GLN A 15 -3.11 33.07 -35.05
C GLN A 15 -4.01 32.79 -33.84
N ASN A 16 -4.76 33.80 -33.36
CA ASN A 16 -5.68 33.62 -32.24
C ASN A 16 -6.87 32.70 -32.60
N ILE A 17 -7.41 32.81 -33.81
CA ILE A 17 -8.44 31.90 -34.30
C ILE A 17 -7.90 30.47 -34.41
N GLY A 18 -6.66 30.30 -34.90
CA GLY A 18 -6.00 29.01 -34.96
C GLY A 18 -5.91 28.33 -33.58
N ILE A 19 -5.46 29.05 -32.56
CA ILE A 19 -5.38 28.55 -31.18
C ILE A 19 -6.77 28.15 -30.67
N ILE A 20 -7.78 28.99 -30.86
CA ILE A 20 -9.16 28.71 -30.40
C ILE A 20 -9.72 27.46 -31.06
N VAL A 21 -9.52 27.28 -32.37
CA VAL A 21 -9.99 26.10 -33.10
C VAL A 21 -9.25 24.84 -32.65
N THR A 22 -7.93 24.90 -32.45
CA THR A 22 -7.16 23.75 -31.95
C THR A 22 -7.55 23.37 -30.52
N SER A 23 -7.75 24.35 -29.64
CA SER A 23 -8.21 24.11 -28.26
C SER A 23 -9.61 23.50 -28.24
N LEU A 24 -10.52 23.95 -29.12
CA LEU A 24 -11.85 23.38 -29.24
C LEU A 24 -11.81 21.94 -29.79
N ALA A 25 -10.97 21.66 -30.79
CA ALA A 25 -10.78 20.31 -31.32
C ALA A 25 -10.20 19.35 -30.27
N LEU A 26 -9.23 19.79 -29.47
CA LEU A 26 -8.69 19.01 -28.35
C LEU A 26 -9.75 18.76 -27.27
N ALA A 27 -10.54 19.77 -26.90
CA ALA A 27 -11.59 19.61 -25.90
C ALA A 27 -12.70 18.64 -26.35
N ILE A 28 -13.07 18.67 -27.64
CA ILE A 28 -14.03 17.72 -28.22
C ILE A 28 -13.40 16.32 -28.31
N GLY A 29 -12.14 16.21 -28.72
CA GLY A 29 -11.42 14.93 -28.80
C GLY A 29 -11.27 14.24 -27.45
N VAL A 30 -10.92 14.98 -26.39
CA VAL A 30 -10.82 14.46 -25.02
C VAL A 30 -12.19 14.02 -24.51
N ASN A 31 -13.24 14.82 -24.73
CA ASN A 31 -14.59 14.41 -24.32
C ASN A 31 -15.09 13.18 -25.09
N TYR A 32 -14.83 13.07 -26.40
CA TYR A 32 -15.18 11.88 -27.16
C TYR A 32 -14.41 10.64 -26.67
N PHE A 33 -13.12 10.78 -26.35
CA PHE A 33 -12.30 9.69 -25.81
C PHE A 33 -12.76 9.22 -24.41
N ILE A 34 -13.25 10.13 -23.56
CA ILE A 34 -13.72 9.79 -22.20
C ILE A 34 -15.15 9.25 -22.22
N PHE A 35 -16.05 9.83 -23.02
CA PHE A 35 -17.48 9.52 -22.96
C PHE A 35 -17.97 8.47 -23.97
N ASN A 36 -17.20 8.18 -25.03
CA ASN A 36 -17.63 7.25 -26.07
C ASN A 36 -17.03 5.84 -25.94
N ASN A 37 -16.67 5.44 -24.72
CA ASN A 37 -15.93 4.22 -24.44
C ASN A 37 -16.69 3.23 -23.54
N ASP A 38 -17.79 2.70 -24.07
CA ASP A 38 -18.36 1.44 -23.59
C ASP A 38 -17.38 0.25 -23.76
N GLU A 39 -16.27 0.44 -24.50
CA GLU A 39 -15.23 -0.56 -24.73
C GLU A 39 -13.99 -0.42 -23.81
N ILE A 40 -13.62 0.77 -23.31
CA ILE A 40 -12.52 0.88 -22.31
C ILE A 40 -12.95 0.28 -20.97
N SER A 41 -14.21 0.46 -20.59
CA SER A 41 -14.81 -0.20 -19.41
C SER A 41 -14.71 -1.74 -19.50
N LYS A 42 -14.84 -2.30 -20.72
CA LYS A 42 -14.74 -3.75 -20.95
C LYS A 42 -13.29 -4.24 -21.08
N ASN A 43 -12.37 -3.44 -21.60
CA ASN A 43 -10.96 -3.79 -21.74
C ASN A 43 -10.14 -3.57 -20.45
N LEU A 44 -10.73 -2.93 -19.43
CA LEU A 44 -10.26 -2.95 -18.04
C LEU A 44 -10.75 -4.20 -17.27
N LYS A 45 -11.48 -5.12 -17.90
CA LYS A 45 -11.53 -6.50 -17.42
C LYS A 45 -10.23 -7.16 -17.84
N THR A 46 -9.22 -6.99 -16.98
CA THR A 46 -8.01 -7.79 -16.97
C THR A 46 -8.40 -9.23 -17.24
N ASN A 47 -7.78 -9.82 -18.24
CA ASN A 47 -8.03 -11.18 -18.69
C ASN A 47 -7.81 -12.13 -17.50
N VAL A 48 -8.88 -12.48 -16.79
CA VAL A 48 -8.91 -13.58 -15.83
C VAL A 48 -8.97 -14.84 -16.68
N ASN A 49 -7.85 -15.17 -17.31
CA ASN A 49 -7.53 -16.58 -17.45
C ASN A 49 -7.57 -17.12 -16.03
N GLU A 50 -8.38 -18.14 -15.80
CA GLU A 50 -8.39 -18.98 -14.61
C GLU A 50 -7.02 -19.67 -14.47
N ALA A 51 -5.97 -18.89 -14.26
CA ALA A 51 -4.85 -19.36 -13.49
C ALA A 51 -5.44 -19.71 -12.13
N ILE A 52 -5.10 -20.89 -11.62
CA ILE A 52 -5.18 -21.14 -10.19
C ILE A 52 -4.22 -20.13 -9.57
N VAL A 53 -4.72 -18.92 -9.31
CA VAL A 53 -3.96 -17.87 -8.65
C VAL A 53 -3.91 -18.34 -7.21
N GLU A 54 -2.80 -18.98 -6.84
CA GLU A 54 -2.40 -18.95 -5.44
C GLU A 54 -2.43 -17.48 -5.05
N GLU A 55 -3.36 -17.12 -4.16
CA GLU A 55 -3.54 -15.76 -3.69
C GLU A 55 -2.20 -15.26 -3.17
N LYS A 56 -1.52 -14.40 -3.94
CA LYS A 56 -0.18 -13.94 -3.61
C LYS A 56 -0.31 -12.97 -2.45
N LYS A 57 -0.18 -13.50 -1.23
CA LYS A 57 -0.14 -12.72 0.01
C LYS A 57 1.06 -11.75 -0.03
N ALA A 58 0.90 -10.60 0.62
CA ALA A 58 1.99 -9.64 0.82
C ALA A 58 3.12 -10.26 1.64
N ASP A 59 4.32 -9.70 1.55
CA ASP A 59 5.52 -10.24 2.23
C ASP A 59 5.36 -10.27 3.75
N LEU A 60 4.60 -9.33 4.31
CA LEU A 60 3.99 -9.41 5.64
C LEU A 60 2.48 -9.22 5.54
N TYR A 61 1.73 -10.10 6.19
CA TYR A 61 0.27 -10.02 6.24
C TYR A 61 -0.27 -10.38 7.62
N ILE A 62 -1.48 -9.91 7.92
CA ILE A 62 -2.20 -10.26 9.14
C ILE A 62 -3.15 -11.41 8.84
N GLU A 63 -3.17 -12.42 9.72
CA GLU A 63 -4.12 -13.51 9.68
C GLU A 63 -4.86 -13.60 11.02
N ASN A 64 -6.17 -13.83 10.96
CA ASN A 64 -7.02 -14.01 12.13
C ASN A 64 -7.18 -15.51 12.44
N SER A 65 -6.93 -15.89 13.69
CA SER A 65 -7.18 -17.22 14.22
C SER A 65 -7.98 -17.12 15.52
N THR A 66 -9.27 -17.46 15.43
CA THR A 66 -10.29 -17.65 16.50
C THR A 66 -10.48 -16.51 17.52
N ASN A 67 -9.43 -15.86 18.03
CA ASN A 67 -9.43 -14.67 18.90
C ASN A 67 -8.06 -13.94 18.93
N THR A 68 -7.13 -14.32 18.07
CA THR A 68 -5.76 -13.79 18.02
C THR A 68 -5.41 -13.42 16.59
N TYR A 69 -4.66 -12.33 16.44
CA TYR A 69 -4.15 -11.86 15.16
C TYR A 69 -2.66 -12.16 15.10
N SER A 70 -2.22 -12.73 14.00
CA SER A 70 -0.82 -13.08 13.77
C SER A 70 -0.29 -12.30 12.58
N VAL A 71 0.87 -11.67 12.71
CA VAL A 71 1.64 -11.19 11.56
C VAL A 71 2.48 -12.35 11.06
N LYS A 72 2.32 -12.71 9.77
CA LYS A 72 2.98 -13.84 9.14
C LYS A 72 3.81 -13.39 7.94
N ALA A 73 4.87 -14.15 7.66
CA ALA A 73 5.68 -13.99 6.47
C ALA A 73 4.95 -14.54 5.24
N GLY A 74 4.78 -13.74 4.19
CA GLY A 74 4.24 -14.17 2.89
C GLY A 74 5.26 -14.86 1.99
N GLN A 75 6.55 -14.73 2.32
CA GLN A 75 7.67 -15.30 1.59
C GLN A 75 8.77 -15.79 2.54
N ASP A 76 9.72 -16.55 2.01
CA ASP A 76 10.92 -16.94 2.74
C ASP A 76 11.85 -15.72 2.91
N MET A 77 12.35 -15.51 4.13
CA MET A 77 13.35 -14.50 4.47
C MET A 77 14.57 -15.22 5.06
N ASN A 78 15.76 -14.92 4.54
CA ASN A 78 16.98 -15.61 4.94
C ASN A 78 17.84 -14.73 5.83
N ASN A 79 18.54 -15.34 6.79
CA ASN A 79 19.50 -14.70 7.70
C ASN A 79 18.97 -13.40 8.35
N VAL A 80 17.71 -13.39 8.76
CA VAL A 80 17.05 -12.23 9.35
C VAL A 80 17.65 -11.95 10.73
N GLU A 81 18.12 -10.71 10.93
CA GLU A 81 18.66 -10.21 12.20
C GLU A 81 17.71 -9.21 12.87
N ASN A 82 17.07 -8.35 12.08
CA ASN A 82 16.09 -7.39 12.56
C ASN A 82 14.85 -7.37 11.66
N ILE A 83 13.66 -7.19 12.24
CA ILE A 83 12.44 -6.86 11.51
C ILE A 83 11.83 -5.62 12.15
N SER A 84 11.43 -4.65 11.32
CA SER A 84 10.74 -3.44 11.77
C SER A 84 9.49 -3.22 10.94
N PHE A 85 8.37 -2.93 11.60
CA PHE A 85 7.12 -2.54 10.96
C PHE A 85 6.24 -1.74 11.93
N SER A 86 5.18 -1.13 11.43
CA SER A 86 4.19 -0.46 12.27
C SER A 86 2.79 -0.97 11.99
N LEU A 87 2.01 -1.18 13.05
CA LEU A 87 0.58 -1.42 12.96
C LEU A 87 -0.17 -0.10 13.07
N THR A 88 -1.06 0.18 12.12
CA THR A 88 -1.95 1.34 12.18
C THR A 88 -3.40 0.90 12.31
N TYR A 89 -4.14 1.59 13.18
CA TYR A 89 -5.53 1.30 13.52
C TYR A 89 -6.20 2.54 14.12
N ASN A 90 -7.53 2.57 14.11
CA ASN A 90 -8.27 3.61 14.79
C ASN A 90 -8.29 3.37 16.31
N SER A 91 -7.52 4.17 17.07
CA SER A 91 -7.42 4.02 18.53
C SER A 91 -8.69 4.36 19.31
N GLU A 92 -9.66 5.04 18.69
CA GLU A 92 -10.97 5.28 19.32
C GLU A 92 -11.83 4.02 19.32
N ASN A 93 -11.60 3.13 18.35
CA ASN A 93 -12.42 1.94 18.11
C ASN A 93 -11.70 0.63 18.43
N ILE A 94 -10.37 0.61 18.42
CA ILE A 94 -9.54 -0.58 18.67
C ILE A 94 -8.47 -0.27 19.70
N LYS A 95 -8.26 -1.22 20.61
CA LYS A 95 -7.10 -1.27 21.50
C LYS A 95 -6.34 -2.58 21.30
N ILE A 96 -5.02 -2.52 21.19
CA ILE A 96 -4.14 -3.70 21.23
C ILE A 96 -3.80 -3.96 22.71
N ASP A 97 -4.19 -5.13 23.23
CA ASP A 97 -4.05 -5.45 24.67
C ASP A 97 -2.77 -6.22 24.98
N GLU A 98 -2.42 -7.20 24.14
CA GLU A 98 -1.26 -8.08 24.32
C GLU A 98 -0.55 -8.25 22.99
N MET A 99 0.78 -8.28 23.01
CA MET A 99 1.62 -8.58 21.85
C MET A 99 2.80 -9.43 22.29
N ASN A 100 3.00 -10.55 21.59
CA ASN A 100 4.03 -11.55 21.89
C ASN A 100 4.78 -11.90 20.61
N GLY A 101 6.07 -12.21 20.73
CA GLY A 101 6.85 -12.77 19.63
C GLY A 101 6.35 -14.17 19.24
N GLY A 102 6.48 -14.53 17.97
CA GLY A 102 6.15 -15.87 17.47
C GLY A 102 7.17 -16.96 17.87
N ASN A 103 8.25 -16.58 18.56
CA ASN A 103 9.31 -17.47 19.02
C ASN A 103 10.04 -16.90 20.25
N ASP A 104 10.63 -17.77 21.07
CA ASP A 104 11.24 -17.40 22.37
C ASP A 104 12.58 -16.65 22.23
N ASN A 105 13.19 -16.65 21.03
CA ASN A 105 14.47 -16.00 20.73
C ASN A 105 14.33 -14.61 20.11
N ILE A 106 13.17 -13.96 20.30
CA ILE A 106 12.84 -12.68 19.69
C ILE A 106 12.67 -11.65 20.79
N ASP A 107 13.50 -10.60 20.77
CA ASP A 107 13.31 -9.43 21.61
C ASP A 107 12.38 -8.43 20.89
N LEU A 108 11.19 -8.24 21.44
CA LEU A 108 10.16 -7.38 20.87
C LEU A 108 10.15 -6.04 21.60
N MET A 109 10.55 -5.00 20.88
CA MET A 109 10.45 -3.62 21.35
C MET A 109 9.23 -2.96 20.73
N ASN A 110 8.24 -2.64 21.56
CA ASN A 110 7.12 -1.79 21.18
C ASN A 110 7.50 -0.33 21.44
N LEU A 111 7.73 0.41 20.36
CA LEU A 111 8.16 1.80 20.34
C LEU A 111 6.97 2.72 20.00
N SER A 112 5.83 2.61 20.70
CA SER A 112 4.71 3.52 20.47
C SER A 112 4.64 4.69 21.46
N ASN A 113 4.63 5.91 20.92
CA ASN A 113 4.29 7.15 21.63
C ASN A 113 3.02 7.82 21.08
N TYR A 114 2.34 7.22 20.08
CA TYR A 114 1.23 7.83 19.35
C TYR A 114 -0.01 6.93 19.32
N PRO A 115 -1.19 7.43 19.72
CA PRO A 115 -2.44 6.68 19.58
C PRO A 115 -2.68 6.26 18.12
N GLY A 116 -3.02 4.98 17.93
CA GLY A 116 -3.38 4.42 16.62
C GLY A 116 -2.19 4.00 15.74
N VAL A 117 -0.95 4.18 16.21
CA VAL A 117 0.26 3.70 15.53
C VAL A 117 1.17 2.98 16.53
N ASN A 118 1.42 1.70 16.28
CA ASN A 118 2.30 0.89 17.11
C ASN A 118 3.51 0.42 16.29
N THR A 119 4.67 1.02 16.53
CA THR A 119 5.93 0.65 15.87
C THR A 119 6.60 -0.49 16.63
N ILE A 120 6.90 -1.56 15.91
CA ILE A 120 7.39 -2.81 16.46
C ILE A 120 8.75 -3.06 15.83
N VAL A 121 9.76 -3.25 16.69
CA VAL A 121 11.10 -3.64 16.29
C VAL A 121 11.41 -4.97 16.94
N ILE A 122 11.76 -5.95 16.12
CA ILE A 122 12.12 -7.30 16.50
C ILE A 122 13.61 -7.44 16.28
N ASN A 123 14.35 -7.64 17.36
CA ASN A 123 15.77 -7.96 17.32
C ASN A 123 15.94 -9.46 17.57
N ILE A 124 16.73 -10.11 16.72
CA ILE A 124 16.99 -11.55 16.79
C ILE A 124 18.46 -11.73 17.15
N GLU A 125 18.73 -12.28 18.34
CA GLU A 125 20.11 -12.41 18.86
C GLU A 125 21.06 -13.18 17.94
N LYS A 126 20.50 -14.12 17.16
CA LYS A 126 21.22 -14.91 16.16
C LYS A 126 20.42 -14.94 14.87
N PRO A 127 21.01 -14.60 13.72
CA PRO A 127 20.29 -14.58 12.45
C PRO A 127 19.55 -15.90 12.18
N ILE A 128 18.27 -15.79 11.80
CA ILE A 128 17.43 -16.97 11.51
C ILE A 128 16.80 -16.89 10.12
N ASN A 129 16.48 -18.05 9.57
CA ASN A 129 15.63 -18.13 8.38
C ASN A 129 14.16 -18.19 8.80
N ILE A 130 13.34 -17.29 8.26
CA ILE A 130 11.89 -17.26 8.46
C ILE A 130 11.24 -17.82 7.21
N LYS A 131 10.50 -18.92 7.37
CA LYS A 131 9.79 -19.57 6.25
C LYS A 131 8.46 -18.89 5.97
N LYS A 132 8.02 -18.95 4.71
CA LYS A 132 6.67 -18.57 4.30
C LYS A 132 5.62 -19.21 5.20
N GLY A 133 4.67 -18.40 5.65
CA GLY A 133 3.59 -18.77 6.56
C GLY A 133 3.96 -18.77 8.03
N LYS A 134 5.23 -18.56 8.39
CA LYS A 134 5.66 -18.53 9.78
C LYS A 134 5.19 -17.25 10.48
N GLU A 135 4.75 -17.41 11.72
CA GLU A 135 4.35 -16.32 12.60
C GLU A 135 5.57 -15.55 13.09
N ILE A 136 5.48 -14.24 13.01
CA ILE A 136 6.50 -13.29 13.46
C ILE A 136 6.08 -12.70 14.81
N ILE A 137 4.84 -12.19 14.88
CA ILE A 137 4.21 -11.76 16.14
C ILE A 137 2.77 -12.20 16.21
N ASN A 138 2.27 -12.31 17.45
CA ASN A 138 0.88 -12.55 17.76
C ASN A 138 0.38 -11.43 18.67
N PHE A 139 -0.82 -10.92 18.41
CA PHE A 139 -1.44 -9.87 19.23
C PHE A 139 -2.94 -10.09 19.40
N LYS A 140 -3.47 -9.55 20.49
CA LYS A 140 -4.90 -9.51 20.78
C LYS A 140 -5.42 -8.10 20.68
N ILE A 141 -6.62 -7.97 20.13
CA ILE A 141 -7.32 -6.70 20.04
C ILE A 141 -8.59 -6.73 20.88
N LYS A 142 -8.97 -5.56 21.37
CA LYS A 142 -10.26 -5.28 21.97
C LYS A 142 -10.96 -4.21 21.14
N LYS A 143 -12.13 -4.55 20.60
CA LYS A 143 -13.03 -3.56 20.00
C LYS A 143 -13.66 -2.72 21.11
N LEU A 144 -13.56 -1.41 21.00
CA LEU A 144 -14.16 -0.43 21.92
C LEU A 144 -15.56 -0.05 21.46
N ASN A 145 -15.80 -0.06 20.14
CA ASN A 145 -17.08 0.23 19.50
C ASN A 145 -17.42 -0.87 18.47
N GLU A 146 -18.71 -1.11 18.21
CA GLU A 146 -19.19 -2.08 17.20
C GLU A 146 -19.21 -1.47 15.80
N VAL A 147 -18.03 -1.04 15.33
CA VAL A 147 -17.82 -0.48 14.00
C VAL A 147 -16.82 -1.34 13.23
N ASN A 148 -17.02 -1.49 11.93
CA ASN A 148 -16.04 -2.13 11.04
C ASN A 148 -14.79 -1.28 10.98
N GLU A 149 -13.65 -1.89 11.21
CA GLU A 149 -12.36 -1.20 11.33
C GLU A 149 -11.25 -2.01 10.70
N ASN A 150 -10.16 -1.34 10.36
CA ASN A 150 -9.05 -1.97 9.67
C ASN A 150 -7.77 -1.85 10.50
N ILE A 151 -6.97 -2.90 10.46
CA ILE A 151 -5.58 -2.86 10.95
C ILE A 151 -4.68 -3.04 9.75
N ASN A 152 -3.73 -2.12 9.56
CA ASN A 152 -2.77 -2.18 8.46
C ASN A 152 -1.36 -2.33 8.99
N ILE A 153 -0.54 -3.10 8.28
CA ILE A 153 0.91 -3.09 8.45
C ILE A 153 1.47 -2.01 7.51
N ILE A 154 2.32 -1.13 8.01
CA ILE A 154 3.03 -0.13 7.22
C ILE A 154 4.51 -0.08 7.58
N SER A 155 5.31 0.55 6.71
CA SER A 155 6.73 0.83 6.94
C SER A 155 7.54 -0.43 7.30
N ALA A 156 7.24 -1.56 6.65
CA ALA A 156 7.85 -2.84 6.96
C ALA A 156 9.18 -3.05 6.22
N ASN A 157 10.17 -3.54 6.95
CA ASN A 157 11.46 -3.97 6.43
C ASN A 157 12.08 -5.05 7.33
N PHE A 158 13.06 -5.77 6.80
CA PHE A 158 13.98 -6.56 7.60
C PHE A 158 15.42 -6.29 7.19
N THR A 159 16.33 -6.46 8.13
CA THR A 159 17.78 -6.40 7.90
C THR A 159 18.37 -7.79 8.08
N ASP A 160 19.21 -8.21 7.15
CA ASP A 160 19.91 -9.49 7.23
C ASP A 160 21.24 -9.38 8.00
N SER A 161 21.90 -10.53 8.21
CA SER A 161 23.19 -10.61 8.89
C SER A 161 24.36 -9.91 8.18
N GLU A 162 24.18 -9.52 6.91
CA GLU A 162 25.19 -8.78 6.14
C GLU A 162 24.95 -7.26 6.27
N GLY A 163 23.86 -6.85 6.92
CA GLY A 163 23.44 -5.46 7.10
C GLY A 163 22.62 -4.91 5.94
N GLU A 164 22.21 -5.75 4.98
CA GLU A 164 21.34 -5.33 3.88
C GLU A 164 19.89 -5.24 4.37
N THR A 165 19.20 -4.15 4.00
CA THR A 165 17.81 -3.90 4.40
C THR A 165 16.87 -4.08 3.21
N PHE A 166 15.88 -4.93 3.40
CA PHE A 166 14.88 -5.27 2.39
C PHE A 166 13.53 -4.66 2.78
N LEU A 167 12.96 -3.87 1.86
CA LEU A 167 11.60 -3.36 2.02
C LEU A 167 10.60 -4.48 1.75
N LEU A 168 9.57 -4.56 2.58
CA LEU A 168 8.55 -5.60 2.52
C LEU A 168 7.23 -5.01 2.05
N SER A 169 6.57 -5.70 1.11
CA SER A 169 5.16 -5.43 0.83
C SER A 169 4.29 -5.86 2.00
N THR A 170 3.21 -5.12 2.22
CA THR A 170 2.36 -5.26 3.42
C THR A 170 0.89 -5.32 3.03
N SER A 171 0.08 -5.94 3.89
CA SER A 171 -1.37 -5.91 3.79
C SER A 171 -2.00 -5.61 5.15
N GLY A 172 -3.29 -5.23 5.11
CA GLY A 172 -4.13 -5.10 6.29
C GLY A 172 -5.14 -6.23 6.41
N ILE A 173 -5.97 -6.13 7.45
CA ILE A 173 -7.14 -6.96 7.66
C ILE A 173 -8.33 -6.08 8.07
N ASP A 174 -9.50 -6.40 7.53
CA ASP A 174 -10.77 -5.81 7.94
C ASP A 174 -11.35 -6.62 9.11
N LEU A 175 -11.90 -5.93 10.12
CA LEU A 175 -12.35 -6.50 11.39
C LEU A 175 -13.85 -6.42 11.62
#